data_AF-A0A7T4QT64-F1
#
_entry.id   AF-A0A7T4QT64-F1
#
_cell.length_a   1.000
_cell.length_b   1.000
_cell.length_c   1.000
_cell.angle_alpha   90.00
_cell.angle_beta   90.00
_cell.angle_gamma   90.00
#
_symmetry.space_group_name_H-M   'P 1'
#
loop_
_entity.id
_entity.type
_entity.pdbx_description
1 polymer ?
#
loop_
_entity_poly.entity_id
_entity_poly.type
_entity_poly.pdbx_seq_one_letter_code
_entity_poly.pdbx_strand_id
1 'polypeptide(L)'
;MQKINKLSLYIVNYILFLRLVIGKSAYDLSIGIKKNKNYVSHIEDKDKPDHYNSADFAAIADELECKIHDFIPSDEWDVSDSHAKVDKVVDTLKDPRFAKRVISVIYARNTQDKALESIENLYGHFHLKSDKVEERKVVKEVWEKFVVNNK
;
A
#
# COMPACT_ATOMS: atom_id res chain seq x y z
N MET A 1 8.32 1.91 18.00
CA MET A 1 7.68 2.90 17.10
C MET A 1 8.65 4.03 16.79
N GLN A 2 9.04 4.16 15.54
CA GLN A 2 10.00 5.18 15.08
C GLN A 2 9.32 6.50 14.72
N LYS A 3 10.12 7.56 14.61
CA LYS A 3 9.69 8.87 14.11
C LYS A 3 10.12 9.05 12.65
N ILE A 4 9.28 9.70 11.85
CA ILE A 4 9.50 9.97 10.43
C ILE A 4 8.94 11.36 10.06
N ASN A 5 9.40 11.96 8.96
CA ASN A 5 8.81 13.22 8.47
C ASN A 5 7.37 12.96 7.99
N LYS A 6 6.46 13.90 8.23
CA LYS A 6 5.05 13.84 7.79
C LYS A 6 4.91 13.53 6.29
N LEU A 7 5.69 14.20 5.44
CA LEU A 7 5.72 13.94 3.99
C LEU A 7 6.20 12.53 3.66
N SER A 8 7.28 12.08 4.31
CA SER A 8 7.82 10.74 4.07
C SER A 8 6.84 9.66 4.51
N LEU A 9 6.09 9.85 5.60
CA LEU A 9 5.03 8.93 6.01
C LEU A 9 3.90 8.87 4.98
N TYR A 10 3.47 10.03 4.46
CA TYR A 10 2.47 10.09 3.40
C TYR A 10 2.91 9.26 2.19
N ILE A 11 4.14 9.48 1.72
CA ILE A 11 4.70 8.77 0.56
C ILE A 11 4.78 7.27 0.82
N VAL A 12 5.20 6.85 2.02
CA VAL A 12 5.24 5.43 2.41
C VAL A 12 3.85 4.80 2.31
N ASN A 13 2.85 5.42 2.91
CA ASN A 13 1.48 4.88 2.91
C ASN A 13 0.83 4.91 1.52
N TYR A 14 1.14 5.93 0.71
CA TYR A 14 0.60 6.02 -0.64
C TYR A 14 1.23 4.98 -1.59
N ILE A 15 2.55 4.78 -1.53
CA ILE A 15 3.23 3.73 -2.30
C ILE A 15 2.75 2.34 -1.85
N LEU A 16 2.63 2.09 -0.54
CA LEU A 16 2.03 0.86 -0.01
C LEU A 16 0.63 0.62 -0.58
N PHE A 17 -0.21 1.66 -0.59
CA PHE A 17 -1.56 1.59 -1.14
C PHE A 17 -1.55 1.19 -2.62
N LEU A 18 -0.78 1.87 -3.47
CA LEU A 18 -0.68 1.55 -4.90
C LEU A 18 -0.12 0.15 -5.14
N ARG A 19 0.91 -0.23 -4.37
CA ARG A 19 1.52 -1.55 -4.43
C ARG A 19 0.50 -2.66 -4.15
N LEU A 20 -0.35 -2.48 -3.14
CA LEU A 20 -1.43 -3.42 -2.82
C LEU A 20 -2.54 -3.43 -3.86
N VAL A 21 -2.87 -2.27 -4.46
CA VAL A 21 -3.84 -2.20 -5.57
C VAL A 21 -3.35 -3.03 -6.76
N ILE A 22 -2.06 -2.95 -7.11
CA ILE A 22 -1.48 -3.69 -8.24
C ILE A 22 -1.13 -5.15 -7.89
N GLY A 23 -1.13 -5.49 -6.59
CA GLY A 23 -0.85 -6.85 -6.13
C GLY A 23 0.62 -7.22 -6.12
N LYS A 24 1.52 -6.23 -6.07
CA LYS A 24 2.97 -6.48 -5.92
C LYS A 24 3.31 -6.72 -4.46
N SER A 25 4.13 -7.72 -4.16
CA SER A 25 4.68 -7.86 -2.82
C SER A 25 5.76 -6.80 -2.57
N ALA A 26 6.11 -6.57 -1.30
CA ALA A 26 7.26 -5.73 -0.95
C ALA A 26 8.57 -6.27 -1.56
N TYR A 27 8.68 -7.61 -1.65
CA TYR A 27 9.82 -8.26 -2.30
C TYR A 27 9.86 -7.93 -3.80
N ASP A 28 8.75 -8.13 -4.51
CA ASP A 28 8.68 -7.92 -5.97
C ASP A 28 8.96 -6.47 -6.33
N LEU A 29 8.40 -5.51 -5.58
CA LEU A 29 8.69 -4.09 -5.81
C LEU A 29 10.18 -3.81 -5.58
N SER A 30 10.77 -4.33 -4.49
CA SER A 30 12.19 -4.12 -4.20
C SER A 30 13.10 -4.61 -5.33
N ILE A 31 12.80 -5.79 -5.90
CA ILE A 31 13.57 -6.35 -7.02
C ILE A 31 13.33 -5.55 -8.31
N GLY A 32 12.07 -5.16 -8.60
CA GLY A 32 11.71 -4.36 -9.76
C GLY A 32 12.48 -3.04 -9.83
N ILE A 33 12.63 -2.35 -8.69
CA ILE A 33 13.40 -1.11 -8.59
C ILE A 33 14.91 -1.33 -8.36
N LYS A 34 15.41 -2.56 -8.56
CA LYS A 34 16.83 -2.95 -8.47
C LYS A 34 17.46 -2.64 -7.10
N LYS A 35 16.72 -2.85 -6.01
CA LYS A 35 17.19 -2.69 -4.63
C LYS A 35 17.40 -4.04 -3.95
N ASN A 36 17.91 -3.98 -2.73
CA ASN A 36 17.96 -5.15 -1.86
C ASN A 36 16.54 -5.72 -1.65
N LYS A 37 16.40 -7.05 -1.63
CA LYS A 37 15.12 -7.76 -1.46
C LYS A 37 14.26 -7.34 -0.26
N ASN A 38 14.87 -6.73 0.76
CA ASN A 38 14.20 -6.26 1.98
C ASN A 38 13.99 -4.73 2.01
N TYR A 39 14.30 -4.01 0.93
CA TYR A 39 14.27 -2.55 0.89
C TYR A 39 12.89 -1.99 1.22
N VAL A 40 11.85 -2.43 0.48
CA VAL A 40 10.47 -1.98 0.71
C VAL A 40 9.95 -2.46 2.06
N SER A 41 10.23 -3.71 2.46
CA SER A 41 9.74 -4.24 3.74
C SER A 41 10.35 -3.52 4.93
N HIS A 42 11.58 -3.02 4.83
CA HIS A 42 12.16 -2.15 5.87
C HIS A 42 11.50 -0.77 5.91
N ILE A 43 11.18 -0.21 4.75
CA ILE A 43 10.51 1.10 4.66
C ILE A 43 9.08 1.03 5.18
N GLU A 44 8.37 -0.06 4.96
CA GLU A 44 7.00 -0.26 5.46
C GLU A 44 6.97 -0.74 6.92
N ASP A 45 8.11 -1.04 7.52
CA ASP A 45 8.22 -1.41 8.93
C ASP A 45 8.13 -0.16 9.83
N LYS A 46 7.08 -0.10 10.67
CA LYS A 46 6.84 0.97 11.64
C LYS A 46 7.95 1.14 12.70
N ASP A 47 8.73 0.08 12.93
CA ASP A 47 9.80 0.05 13.91
C ASP A 47 11.17 0.39 13.30
N LYS A 48 11.21 0.70 12.01
CA LYS A 48 12.38 1.18 11.29
C LYS A 48 12.22 2.63 10.82
N PRO A 49 13.28 3.45 10.89
CA PRO A 49 13.21 4.87 10.48
C PRO A 49 13.31 5.05 8.95
N ASP A 50 13.48 3.96 8.20
CA ASP A 50 13.63 3.95 6.75
C ASP A 50 12.43 4.60 6.04
N HIS A 51 12.74 5.27 4.93
CA HIS A 51 11.80 5.88 4.00
C HIS A 51 12.33 5.78 2.58
N TYR A 52 11.45 5.95 1.59
CA TYR A 52 11.86 5.92 0.18
C TYR A 52 12.81 7.07 -0.15
N ASN A 53 13.84 6.76 -0.92
CA ASN A 53 14.73 7.77 -1.50
C ASN A 53 14.07 8.37 -2.74
N SER A 54 14.08 9.69 -2.88
CA SER A 54 13.49 10.38 -4.04
C SER A 54 14.11 9.96 -5.38
N ALA A 55 15.39 9.54 -5.38
CA ALA A 55 16.05 9.00 -6.57
C ALA A 55 15.38 7.71 -7.09
N ASP A 56 14.63 7.01 -6.24
CA ASP A 56 13.96 5.76 -6.60
C ASP A 56 12.53 5.98 -7.13
N PHE A 57 11.98 7.20 -7.02
CA PHE A 57 10.58 7.47 -7.36
C PHE A 57 10.25 7.20 -8.82
N ALA A 58 11.16 7.49 -9.76
CA ALA A 58 10.92 7.18 -11.17
C ALA A 58 10.73 5.67 -11.38
N ALA A 59 11.63 4.85 -10.84
CA ALA A 59 11.54 3.40 -10.95
C ALA A 59 10.31 2.83 -10.21
N ILE A 60 9.96 3.40 -9.05
CA ILE A 60 8.75 2.99 -8.31
C ILE A 60 7.49 3.32 -9.13
N ALA A 61 7.42 4.49 -9.76
CA ALA A 61 6.28 4.90 -10.57
C ALA A 61 6.09 3.98 -11.79
N ASP A 62 7.19 3.62 -12.46
CA ASP A 62 7.16 2.65 -13.57
C ASP A 62 6.65 1.28 -13.11
N GLU A 63 7.17 0.76 -11.99
CA GLU A 63 6.74 -0.52 -11.42
C GLU A 63 5.30 -0.52 -10.91
N LEU A 64 4.76 0.65 -10.55
CA LEU A 64 3.40 0.83 -10.05
C LEU A 64 2.46 1.44 -11.09
N GLU A 65 2.86 1.46 -12.36
CA GLU A 65 2.03 1.94 -13.48
C GLU A 65 1.36 3.30 -13.20
N CYS A 66 2.11 4.20 -12.57
CA CYS A 66 1.63 5.53 -12.17
C CYS A 66 2.64 6.61 -12.54
N LYS A 67 2.33 7.86 -12.24
CA LYS A 67 3.23 9.00 -12.43
C LYS A 67 3.90 9.35 -11.11
N ILE A 68 5.13 9.85 -11.17
CA ILE A 68 5.85 10.36 -9.99
C ILE A 68 5.02 11.41 -9.22
N HIS A 69 4.29 12.26 -9.95
CA HIS A 69 3.42 13.28 -9.36
C HIS A 69 2.30 12.70 -8.49
N ASP A 70 1.92 11.43 -8.70
CA ASP A 70 0.89 10.79 -7.89
C ASP A 70 1.37 10.55 -6.45
N PHE A 71 2.69 10.48 -6.21
CA PHE A 71 3.26 10.32 -4.86
C PHE A 71 3.24 11.61 -4.04
N ILE A 72 3.03 12.75 -4.69
CA ILE A 72 3.08 14.06 -4.06
C ILE A 72 1.68 14.39 -3.54
N PRO A 73 1.54 14.84 -2.28
CA PRO A 73 0.27 15.33 -1.77
C PRO A 73 -0.31 16.44 -2.67
N SER A 74 -1.64 16.58 -2.71
CA SER A 74 -2.29 17.66 -3.45
C SER A 74 -1.84 19.04 -2.93
N ASP A 75 -2.04 20.08 -3.75
CA ASP A 75 -1.69 21.46 -3.39
C ASP A 75 -2.42 21.96 -2.12
N GLU A 76 -3.55 21.35 -1.77
CA GLU A 76 -4.32 21.63 -0.56
C GLU A 76 -3.76 20.95 0.70
N TRP A 77 -2.73 20.12 0.56
CA TRP A 77 -2.09 19.48 1.71
C TRP A 77 -1.32 20.52 2.52
N ASP A 78 -1.51 20.49 3.84
CA ASP A 78 -0.84 21.43 4.73
C ASP A 78 0.68 21.18 4.78
N VAL A 79 1.38 21.93 3.92
CA VAL A 79 2.84 21.88 3.69
C VAL A 79 3.61 22.47 4.88
N SER A 80 2.96 23.30 5.70
CA SER A 80 3.61 24.10 6.76
C SER A 80 4.37 23.23 7.76
N ASP A 81 3.93 21.98 7.94
CA ASP A 81 4.56 20.98 8.82
C ASP A 81 5.04 19.71 8.09
N SER A 82 5.32 19.78 6.79
CA SER A 82 5.74 18.61 5.99
C SER A 82 7.01 17.91 6.51
N HIS A 83 7.92 18.67 7.15
CA HIS A 83 9.15 18.18 7.76
C HIS A 83 9.00 17.83 9.26
N ALA A 84 7.82 18.05 9.86
CA ALA A 84 7.58 17.71 11.25
C ALA A 84 7.75 16.20 11.48
N LYS A 85 8.40 15.85 12.59
CA LYS A 85 8.60 14.45 12.99
C LYS A 85 7.34 13.92 13.66
N VAL A 86 6.71 12.92 13.04
CA VAL A 86 5.52 12.23 13.53
C VAL A 86 5.81 10.76 13.82
N ASP A 87 4.94 10.10 14.58
CA ASP A 87 5.01 8.64 14.72
C ASP A 87 4.81 7.97 13.37
N LYS A 88 5.65 6.97 13.08
CA LYS A 88 5.54 6.18 11.85
C LYS A 88 4.37 5.20 11.99
N VAL A 89 3.20 5.64 11.56
CA VAL A 89 1.97 4.82 11.51
C VAL A 89 1.75 4.36 10.08
N VAL A 90 2.28 3.19 9.75
CA VAL A 90 2.11 2.59 8.42
C VAL A 90 0.74 1.94 8.33
N ASP A 91 0.03 2.20 7.23
CA ASP A 91 -1.29 1.61 6.98
C ASP A 91 -1.21 0.07 6.92
N THR A 92 -2.32 -0.59 7.22
CA THR A 92 -2.37 -2.06 7.24
C THR A 92 -3.75 -2.56 6.83
N LEU A 93 -3.79 -3.73 6.18
CA LEU A 93 -5.04 -4.43 5.87
C LEU A 93 -5.79 -4.90 7.13
N LYS A 94 -5.21 -4.75 8.34
CA LYS A 94 -5.93 -4.88 9.61
C LYS A 94 -6.94 -3.75 9.85
N ASP A 95 -6.79 -2.59 9.21
CA ASP A 95 -7.79 -1.53 9.24
C ASP A 95 -8.84 -1.77 8.13
N PRO A 96 -10.12 -1.99 8.50
CA PRO A 96 -11.20 -2.18 7.53
C PRO A 96 -11.37 -1.01 6.57
N ARG A 97 -11.06 0.23 6.99
CA ARG A 97 -11.19 1.43 6.13
C ARG A 97 -10.14 1.41 5.03
N PHE A 98 -8.90 1.10 5.39
CA PHE A 98 -7.80 0.96 4.44
C PHE A 98 -8.05 -0.22 3.49
N ALA A 99 -8.41 -1.39 4.02
CA ALA A 99 -8.75 -2.57 3.20
C ALA A 99 -9.88 -2.27 2.21
N LYS A 100 -10.95 -1.58 2.65
CA LYS A 100 -12.05 -1.15 1.78
C LYS A 100 -11.56 -0.24 0.67
N ARG A 101 -10.71 0.75 1.00
CA ARG A 101 -10.15 1.68 0.01
C ARG A 101 -9.35 0.94 -1.07
N VAL A 102 -8.49 0.00 -0.68
CA VAL A 102 -7.70 -0.81 -1.63
C VAL A 102 -8.62 -1.62 -2.55
N ILE A 103 -9.55 -2.40 -1.99
CA ILE A 103 -10.47 -3.25 -2.75
C ILE A 103 -11.34 -2.42 -3.72
N SER A 104 -11.87 -1.28 -3.26
CA SER A 104 -12.66 -0.38 -4.10
C SER A 104 -11.88 0.14 -5.31
N VAL A 105 -10.59 0.44 -5.15
CA VAL A 105 -9.76 0.93 -6.27
C VAL A 105 -9.38 -0.20 -7.23
N ILE A 106 -9.14 -1.42 -6.75
CA ILE A 106 -8.96 -2.59 -7.62
C ILE A 106 -10.20 -2.74 -8.53
N TYR A 107 -11.40 -2.70 -7.94
CA TYR A 107 -12.65 -2.80 -8.68
C TYR A 107 -12.85 -1.64 -9.67
N ALA A 108 -12.57 -0.40 -9.25
CA ALA A 108 -12.73 0.77 -10.11
C ALA A 108 -11.76 0.77 -11.30
N ARG A 109 -10.56 0.20 -11.15
CA ARG A 109 -9.59 0.03 -12.24
C ARG A 109 -10.05 -1.03 -13.24
N ASN A 110 -10.56 -2.16 -12.73
CA ASN A 110 -11.08 -3.23 -13.54
C ASN A 110 -12.14 -4.02 -12.75
N THR A 111 -13.41 -3.92 -13.18
CA THR A 111 -14.52 -4.61 -12.51
C THR A 111 -14.45 -6.13 -12.66
N GLN A 112 -13.64 -6.63 -13.60
CA GLN A 112 -13.37 -8.04 -13.84
C GLN A 112 -11.96 -8.45 -13.41
N ASP A 113 -11.35 -7.71 -12.47
CA ASP A 113 -10.03 -8.08 -11.95
C ASP A 113 -10.09 -9.48 -11.29
N LYS A 114 -9.15 -10.35 -11.68
CA LYS A 114 -9.06 -11.73 -11.18
C LYS A 114 -8.90 -11.79 -9.67
N ALA A 115 -8.27 -10.78 -9.06
CA ALA A 115 -8.13 -10.68 -7.61
C ALA A 115 -9.48 -10.65 -6.89
N LEU A 116 -10.55 -10.17 -7.54
CA LEU A 116 -11.87 -10.01 -6.95
C LEU A 116 -12.81 -11.22 -7.17
N GLU A 117 -12.41 -12.19 -8.01
CA GLU A 117 -13.24 -13.37 -8.34
C GLU A 117 -13.48 -14.28 -7.15
N SER A 118 -12.51 -14.39 -6.24
CA SER A 118 -12.61 -15.20 -5.02
C SER A 118 -11.76 -14.63 -3.90
N ILE A 119 -12.13 -14.98 -2.66
CA ILE A 119 -11.35 -14.58 -1.49
C ILE A 119 -9.92 -15.14 -1.51
N GLU A 120 -9.72 -16.33 -2.07
CA GLU A 120 -8.37 -16.92 -2.19
C GLU A 120 -7.51 -16.17 -3.21
N ASN A 121 -8.09 -15.72 -4.32
CA ASN A 121 -7.40 -14.85 -5.27
C ASN A 121 -7.00 -13.53 -4.60
N LEU A 122 -7.89 -12.95 -3.79
CA LEU A 122 -7.60 -11.70 -3.09
C LEU A 122 -6.50 -11.86 -2.05
N TYR A 123 -6.47 -12.98 -1.32
CA TYR A 123 -5.36 -13.30 -0.42
C TYR A 123 -4.04 -13.48 -1.17
N GLY A 124 -4.07 -14.14 -2.33
CA GLY A 124 -2.91 -14.26 -3.21
C GLY A 124 -2.41 -12.90 -3.69
N HIS A 125 -3.32 -12.03 -4.14
CA HIS A 125 -3.04 -10.66 -4.59
C HIS A 125 -2.38 -9.81 -3.51
N PHE A 126 -2.85 -9.91 -2.27
CA PHE A 126 -2.26 -9.20 -1.12
C PHE A 126 -1.07 -9.91 -0.47
N HIS A 127 -0.66 -11.07 -1.00
CA HIS A 127 0.42 -11.90 -0.43
C HIS A 127 0.16 -12.29 1.05
N LEU A 128 -1.10 -12.48 1.42
CA LEU A 128 -1.52 -12.82 2.77
C LEU A 128 -1.44 -14.34 2.98
N LYS A 129 -0.34 -14.77 3.60
CA LYS A 129 -0.12 -16.16 4.03
C LYS A 129 -1.09 -16.57 5.15
N SER A 130 -1.23 -17.87 5.37
CA SER A 130 -2.16 -18.45 6.34
C SER A 130 -1.93 -18.03 7.80
N ASP A 131 -0.71 -17.62 8.14
CA ASP A 131 -0.32 -17.10 9.46
C ASP A 131 -0.79 -15.65 9.70
N LYS A 132 -1.26 -14.93 8.68
CA LYS A 132 -1.81 -13.57 8.77
C LYS A 132 -3.29 -13.56 9.14
N VAL A 133 -3.64 -14.25 10.23
CA VAL A 133 -5.03 -14.57 10.61
C VAL A 133 -5.90 -13.32 10.71
N GLU A 134 -5.45 -12.27 11.40
CA GLU A 134 -6.25 -11.05 11.58
C GLU A 134 -6.42 -10.26 10.29
N GLU A 135 -5.38 -10.15 9.46
CA GLU A 135 -5.46 -9.46 8.16
C GLU A 135 -6.41 -10.18 7.22
N ARG A 136 -6.29 -11.52 7.13
CA ARG A 136 -7.19 -12.34 6.31
C ARG A 136 -8.65 -12.18 6.76
N LYS A 137 -8.90 -12.17 8.08
CA LYS A 137 -10.24 -11.94 8.62
C LYS A 137 -10.82 -10.60 8.15
N VAL A 138 -10.09 -9.50 8.33
CA VAL A 138 -10.56 -8.16 7.95
C VAL A 138 -10.77 -8.06 6.44
N VAL A 139 -9.83 -8.55 5.63
CA VAL A 139 -9.97 -8.56 4.16
C VAL A 139 -11.21 -9.34 3.74
N LYS A 140 -11.48 -10.50 4.34
CA LYS A 140 -12.68 -11.29 4.06
C LYS A 140 -13.96 -10.54 4.39
N GLU A 141 -14.06 -9.98 5.59
CA GLU A 141 -15.26 -9.24 6.03
C GLU A 141 -15.53 -8.03 5.13
N VAL A 142 -14.49 -7.33 4.69
CA VAL A 142 -14.62 -6.21 3.76
C VAL A 142 -15.02 -6.68 2.37
N TRP A 143 -14.38 -7.72 1.84
CA TRP A 143 -14.68 -8.26 0.51
C TRP A 143 -16.10 -8.82 0.42
N GLU A 144 -16.59 -9.55 1.43
CA GLU A 144 -17.96 -10.07 1.46
C GLU A 144 -18.98 -8.94 1.40
N LYS A 145 -18.79 -7.87 2.20
CA LYS A 145 -19.63 -6.66 2.14
C LYS A 145 -19.55 -5.96 0.79
N PHE A 146 -18.35 -5.94 0.19
CA PHE A 146 -18.15 -5.35 -1.12
C PHE A 146 -18.90 -6.10 -2.22
N VAL A 147 -18.81 -7.44 -2.23
CA VAL A 147 -19.51 -8.31 -3.19
C VAL A 147 -21.03 -8.20 -3.04
N VAL A 148 -21.55 -8.13 -1.82
CA VAL A 148 -23.00 -7.95 -1.57
C VAL A 148 -23.51 -6.62 -2.12
N ASN A 149 -22.73 -5.54 -2.01
CA ASN A 149 -23.17 -4.21 -2.44
C ASN A 149 -23.00 -3.93 -3.95
N ASN A 150 -22.27 -4.78 -4.67
CA ASN A 150 -21.94 -4.58 -6.10
C ASN A 150 -22.41 -5.76 -6.99
N LYS A 151 -23.25 -6.65 -6.46
CA LYS A 151 -24.03 -7.64 -7.22
C LYS A 151 -25.45 -7.14 -7.39
#